data_AF-A0AAD4KI79-F1
#
_entry.id   AF-A0AAD4KI79-F1
#
_cell.length_a   1.000
_cell.length_b   1.000
_cell.length_c   1.000
_cell.angle_alpha   90.00
_cell.angle_beta   90.00
_cell.angle_gamma   90.00
#
_symmetry.space_group_name_H-M   'P 1'
#
loop_
_entity.id
_entity.type
_entity.pdbx_description
1 polymer ?
#
loop_
_entity_poly.entity_id
_entity_poly.type
_entity_poly.pdbx_seq_one_letter_code
_entity_poly.pdbx_strand_id
1 'polypeptide(L)'
;QIPLGISSNYVQSWDTTAAFRELYQNWKDSILDTFSVNRHAFQPCYSEDEGFISITLQIPSGDTGEKQTLGFIRYEKESGTVTVANACAQLQPEALQLGNTSKQINSSLAGCHGEGLKIAAMVLSRKGHRFNIYSNNCTWSFVFRGLSDRQLHCLLVPSTAVTPSDETNFAHDMDCFRPRIWRDVCVTIGSGDKPLSDGVSLDIFKSWLNVSLDIRGLSYPSAIVETDHGDLILDPKFQALDVRSYKFGYNFANGKVNRDRQRLVDTSEEANLLRQIWEAAIQKDEAVVLPRYVDLLRNFPSAPDVESADQLLESSTRSLIWKFLLSEAKGSDFYYCERYGSQSIEKIKNGLKKNPACLPDTLWNMLRSDSLIRTAHEEQIHLFQKATVCKAPVTIFARNIERGLKATLSLWMETKEMKIQFVNSENNDVDIVVDRNKKTLNIHQRWLSYEETHGKYRCRDFVPNDRFVCDHIIEEMIRAILGFIKSNEPGCLQVSWRHGETDCKTITFSDLNFTRAYFPMIARNWKSSFYGVPPSPVFPMGPTIVPQKRIEQIVAAQQAAKRLRPVKLPQKNRGVPT
;
A
#
# COMPACT_ATOMS: atom_id res chain seq x y z
N GLN A 1 0.50 -59.72 -4.90
CA GLN A 1 -0.14 -58.86 -3.88
C GLN A 1 0.96 -58.05 -3.20
N ILE A 2 0.73 -56.74 -3.01
CA ILE A 2 1.72 -55.81 -2.44
C ILE A 2 1.08 -55.09 -1.24
N PRO A 3 1.61 -55.23 -0.01
CA PRO A 3 1.17 -54.44 1.13
C PRO A 3 1.66 -52.98 0.99
N LEU A 4 0.78 -52.01 1.24
CA LEU A 4 1.13 -50.59 1.08
C LEU A 4 1.57 -49.91 2.38
N GLY A 5 1.46 -50.59 3.53
CA GLY A 5 1.79 -50.02 4.83
C GLY A 5 0.81 -48.94 5.32
N ILE A 6 -0.32 -48.74 4.62
CA ILE A 6 -1.35 -47.74 4.97
C ILE A 6 -2.50 -48.42 5.69
N SER A 7 -2.84 -47.91 6.87
CA SER A 7 -4.00 -48.34 7.67
C SER A 7 -5.28 -47.66 7.20
N SER A 8 -6.42 -48.35 7.31
CA SER A 8 -7.76 -47.77 7.09
C SER A 8 -8.03 -46.52 7.95
N ASN A 9 -7.31 -46.36 9.06
CA ASN A 9 -7.45 -45.24 9.98
C ASN A 9 -6.50 -44.07 9.67
N TYR A 10 -5.70 -44.15 8.60
CA TYR A 10 -4.88 -43.02 8.17
C TYR A 10 -5.78 -41.91 7.59
N VAL A 11 -5.41 -40.63 7.80
CA VAL A 11 -6.19 -39.44 7.37
C VAL A 11 -7.71 -39.56 7.60
N GLN A 12 -8.13 -39.75 8.86
CA GLN A 12 -9.55 -39.99 9.18
C GLN A 12 -10.48 -38.84 8.79
N SER A 13 -9.96 -37.61 8.76
CA SER A 13 -10.70 -36.42 8.34
C SER A 13 -11.03 -36.38 6.84
N TRP A 14 -10.38 -37.20 6.02
CA TRP A 14 -10.62 -37.23 4.58
C TRP A 14 -11.89 -38.01 4.21
N ASP A 15 -12.74 -37.36 3.43
CA ASP A 15 -13.93 -37.90 2.80
C ASP A 15 -13.67 -38.28 1.32
N THR A 16 -14.72 -38.70 0.62
CA THR A 16 -14.60 -39.09 -0.80
C THR A 16 -14.28 -37.89 -1.70
N THR A 17 -14.70 -36.68 -1.32
CA THR A 17 -14.36 -35.43 -2.01
C THR A 17 -12.86 -35.15 -1.95
N ALA A 18 -12.24 -35.28 -0.78
CA ALA A 18 -10.80 -35.15 -0.61
C ALA A 18 -10.02 -36.20 -1.41
N ALA A 19 -10.53 -37.44 -1.48
CA ALA A 19 -9.94 -38.49 -2.31
C ALA A 19 -10.03 -38.16 -3.81
N PHE A 20 -11.20 -37.70 -4.28
CA PHE A 20 -11.39 -37.33 -5.67
C PHE A 20 -10.54 -36.12 -6.08
N ARG A 21 -10.32 -35.14 -5.18
CA ARG A 21 -9.39 -34.03 -5.42
C ARG A 21 -7.99 -34.51 -5.81
N GLU A 22 -7.46 -35.52 -5.11
CA GLU A 22 -6.14 -36.09 -5.47
C GLU A 22 -6.20 -36.86 -6.80
N LEU A 23 -7.32 -37.49 -7.15
CA LEU A 23 -7.49 -38.13 -8.46
C LEU A 23 -7.56 -37.10 -9.59
N TYR A 24 -8.33 -36.02 -9.40
CA TYR A 24 -8.41 -34.91 -10.34
C TYR A 24 -7.04 -34.27 -10.57
N GLN A 25 -6.27 -34.08 -9.50
CA GLN A 25 -4.91 -33.55 -9.61
C GLN A 25 -3.98 -34.51 -10.37
N ASN A 26 -4.07 -35.83 -10.11
CA ASN A 26 -3.28 -36.81 -10.87
C ASN A 26 -3.70 -36.88 -12.34
N TRP A 27 -5.00 -36.76 -12.63
CA TRP A 27 -5.55 -36.67 -13.97
C TRP A 27 -4.94 -35.47 -14.72
N LYS A 28 -5.04 -34.28 -14.13
CA LYS A 28 -4.45 -33.04 -14.65
C LYS A 28 -2.93 -33.14 -14.86
N ASP A 29 -2.19 -33.48 -13.80
CA ASP A 29 -0.72 -33.50 -13.82
C ASP A 29 -0.18 -34.46 -14.88
N SER A 30 -0.77 -35.65 -15.02
CA SER A 30 -0.31 -36.62 -15.99
C SER A 30 -0.61 -36.19 -17.43
N ILE A 31 -1.70 -35.46 -17.71
CA ILE A 31 -1.93 -34.87 -19.03
C ILE A 31 -0.89 -33.77 -19.32
N LEU A 32 -0.71 -32.84 -18.38
CA LEU A 32 0.25 -31.74 -18.53
C LEU A 32 1.66 -32.25 -18.82
N ASP A 33 2.09 -33.30 -18.11
CA ASP A 33 3.39 -33.95 -18.28
C ASP A 33 3.49 -34.71 -19.62
N THR A 34 2.51 -35.56 -19.93
CA THR A 34 2.54 -36.44 -21.12
C THR A 34 2.50 -35.66 -22.43
N PHE A 35 1.72 -34.58 -22.48
CA PHE A 35 1.46 -33.81 -23.69
C PHE A 35 2.12 -32.42 -23.70
N SER A 36 2.91 -32.08 -22.67
CA SER A 36 3.55 -30.76 -22.52
C SER A 36 2.58 -29.59 -22.68
N VAL A 37 1.37 -29.74 -22.12
CA VAL A 37 0.27 -28.78 -22.28
C VAL A 37 0.53 -27.57 -21.39
N ASN A 38 0.38 -26.37 -21.94
CA ASN A 38 0.44 -25.14 -21.15
C ASN A 38 -0.75 -25.08 -20.17
N ARG A 39 -0.51 -24.60 -18.94
CA ARG A 39 -1.53 -24.40 -17.89
C ARG A 39 -2.80 -23.70 -18.40
N HIS A 40 -2.67 -22.67 -19.24
CA HIS A 40 -3.81 -21.92 -19.78
C HIS A 40 -4.59 -22.69 -20.85
N ALA A 41 -3.95 -23.66 -21.51
CA ALA A 41 -4.59 -24.54 -22.49
C ALA A 41 -5.33 -25.72 -21.81
N PHE A 42 -5.09 -25.97 -20.52
CA PHE A 42 -5.85 -26.95 -19.74
C PHE A 42 -7.25 -26.41 -19.43
N GLN A 43 -8.19 -26.62 -20.36
CA GLN A 43 -9.56 -26.14 -20.26
C GLN A 43 -10.57 -27.28 -20.40
N PRO A 44 -10.70 -28.14 -19.38
CA PRO A 44 -11.63 -29.25 -19.42
C PRO A 44 -13.08 -28.77 -19.50
N CYS A 45 -13.90 -29.43 -20.32
CA CYS A 45 -15.28 -29.03 -20.60
C CYS A 45 -16.27 -30.03 -20.00
N TYR A 46 -17.27 -29.50 -19.30
CA TYR A 46 -18.40 -30.27 -18.76
C TYR A 46 -19.47 -30.52 -19.83
N SER A 47 -20.01 -31.73 -19.84
CA SER A 47 -21.22 -32.11 -20.59
C SER A 47 -22.05 -33.09 -19.75
N GLU A 48 -23.36 -32.99 -19.86
CA GLU A 48 -24.31 -33.88 -19.19
C GLU A 48 -25.44 -34.25 -20.17
N ASP A 49 -25.69 -35.54 -20.32
CA ASP A 49 -26.82 -36.08 -21.06
C ASP A 49 -27.67 -37.01 -20.16
N GLU A 50 -28.65 -37.72 -20.74
CA GLU A 50 -29.55 -38.60 -19.98
C GLU A 50 -28.83 -39.79 -19.33
N GLY A 51 -27.74 -40.29 -19.94
CA GLY A 51 -27.05 -41.50 -19.52
C GLY A 51 -25.77 -41.25 -18.72
N PHE A 52 -25.05 -40.16 -18.97
CA PHE A 52 -23.79 -39.88 -18.30
C PHE A 52 -23.47 -38.39 -18.14
N ILE A 53 -22.50 -38.11 -17.27
CA ILE A 53 -21.80 -36.83 -17.18
C ILE A 53 -20.37 -37.07 -17.65
N SER A 54 -19.81 -36.14 -18.43
CA SER A 54 -18.42 -36.19 -18.86
C SER A 54 -17.71 -34.86 -18.68
N ILE A 55 -16.43 -34.94 -18.32
CA ILE A 55 -15.47 -33.85 -18.33
C ILE A 55 -14.35 -34.27 -19.28
N THR A 56 -14.15 -33.55 -20.37
CA THR A 56 -13.18 -33.90 -21.41
C THR A 56 -12.20 -32.76 -21.62
N LEU A 57 -10.91 -33.07 -21.75
CA LEU A 57 -9.91 -32.10 -22.18
C LEU A 57 -9.61 -32.29 -23.67
N GLN A 58 -9.95 -31.27 -24.46
CA GLN A 58 -9.70 -31.21 -25.90
C GLN A 58 -8.70 -30.12 -26.23
N ILE A 59 -7.69 -30.45 -27.03
CA ILE A 59 -6.67 -29.49 -27.49
C ILE A 59 -6.63 -29.48 -29.03
N PRO A 60 -6.45 -28.32 -29.68
CA PRO A 60 -6.26 -28.27 -31.13
C PRO A 60 -5.01 -29.06 -31.53
N SER A 61 -5.15 -29.98 -32.48
CA SER A 61 -4.02 -30.65 -33.10
C SER A 61 -3.25 -29.68 -33.98
N GLY A 62 -1.94 -29.58 -33.78
CA GLY A 62 -1.07 -28.66 -34.52
C GLY A 62 -1.06 -28.87 -36.03
N ASP A 63 -1.37 -30.08 -36.50
CA ASP A 63 -1.27 -30.46 -37.91
C ASP A 63 -2.58 -30.30 -38.70
N THR A 64 -3.74 -30.43 -38.05
CA THR A 64 -5.05 -30.45 -38.74
C THR A 64 -6.05 -29.42 -38.21
N GLY A 65 -5.78 -28.80 -37.06
CA GLY A 65 -6.74 -27.95 -36.36
C GLY A 65 -7.93 -28.71 -35.75
N GLU A 66 -8.01 -30.02 -35.93
CA GLU A 66 -9.02 -30.86 -35.28
C GLU A 66 -8.72 -30.99 -33.78
N LYS A 67 -9.77 -30.97 -32.97
CA LYS A 67 -9.64 -31.13 -31.52
C LYS A 67 -9.36 -32.59 -31.19
N GLN A 68 -8.32 -32.83 -30.40
CA GLN A 68 -7.97 -34.17 -29.89
C GLN A 68 -8.27 -34.24 -28.40
N THR A 69 -8.96 -35.29 -27.97
CA THR A 69 -9.20 -35.55 -26.55
C THR A 69 -8.02 -36.27 -25.92
N LEU A 70 -7.44 -35.67 -24.88
CA LEU A 70 -6.25 -36.18 -24.20
C LEU A 70 -6.57 -37.01 -22.94
N GLY A 71 -7.78 -36.85 -22.42
CA GLY A 71 -8.25 -37.56 -21.25
C GLY A 71 -9.67 -37.14 -20.89
N PHE A 72 -10.30 -37.94 -20.04
CA PHE A 72 -11.68 -37.70 -19.62
C PHE A 72 -11.96 -38.16 -18.19
N ILE A 73 -13.02 -37.59 -17.61
CA ILE A 73 -13.73 -38.11 -16.45
C ILE A 73 -15.16 -38.38 -16.89
N ARG A 74 -15.69 -39.57 -16.65
CA ARG A 74 -17.06 -39.95 -17.03
C ARG A 74 -17.77 -40.59 -15.85
N TYR A 75 -18.99 -40.15 -15.56
CA TYR A 75 -19.89 -40.75 -14.59
C TYR A 75 -21.10 -41.34 -15.30
N GLU A 76 -21.31 -42.64 -15.14
CA GLU A 76 -22.46 -43.34 -15.69
C GLU A 76 -23.61 -43.36 -14.68
N LYS A 77 -24.76 -42.77 -15.05
CA LYS A 77 -25.89 -42.54 -14.13
C LYS A 77 -26.59 -43.82 -13.69
N GLU A 78 -26.64 -44.83 -14.57
CA GLU A 78 -27.29 -46.11 -14.29
C GLU A 78 -26.49 -46.95 -13.29
N SER A 79 -25.17 -47.09 -13.52
CA SER A 79 -24.31 -47.94 -12.69
C SER A 79 -23.68 -47.21 -11.50
N GLY A 80 -23.66 -45.87 -11.51
CA GLY A 80 -22.93 -45.06 -10.55
C GLY A 80 -21.41 -45.21 -10.67
N THR A 81 -20.91 -45.60 -11.85
CA THR A 81 -19.47 -45.81 -12.08
C THR A 81 -18.82 -44.51 -12.55
N VAL A 82 -17.74 -44.11 -11.87
CA VAL A 82 -16.85 -43.02 -12.29
C VAL A 82 -15.61 -43.61 -12.94
N THR A 83 -15.28 -43.12 -14.13
CA THR A 83 -14.06 -43.47 -14.88
C THR A 83 -13.22 -42.22 -15.06
N VAL A 84 -11.94 -42.28 -14.72
CA VAL A 84 -10.95 -41.21 -14.94
C VAL A 84 -9.84 -41.78 -15.80
N ALA A 85 -9.61 -41.23 -16.99
CA ALA A 85 -8.66 -41.77 -17.96
C ALA A 85 -7.73 -40.70 -18.54
N ASN A 86 -6.46 -41.09 -18.69
CA ASN A 86 -5.42 -40.32 -19.36
C ASN A 86 -4.83 -41.12 -20.52
N ALA A 87 -4.83 -40.54 -21.71
CA ALA A 87 -4.19 -41.14 -22.87
C ALA A 87 -2.68 -41.21 -22.70
N CYS A 88 -2.08 -42.31 -23.18
CA CYS A 88 -0.63 -42.48 -23.27
C CYS A 88 0.14 -42.36 -21.94
N ALA A 89 -0.58 -42.39 -20.81
CA ALA A 89 0.01 -42.40 -19.47
C ALA A 89 0.30 -43.85 -19.05
N GLN A 90 1.35 -44.05 -18.26
CA GLN A 90 1.71 -45.36 -17.71
C GLN A 90 2.07 -45.29 -16.23
N LEU A 91 1.64 -46.29 -15.47
CA LEU A 91 1.93 -46.43 -14.04
C LEU A 91 2.82 -47.65 -13.78
N GLN A 92 4.06 -47.40 -13.36
CA GLN A 92 5.00 -48.46 -13.01
C GLN A 92 4.78 -48.97 -11.58
N PRO A 93 4.98 -50.27 -11.28
CA PRO A 93 4.75 -50.85 -9.94
C PRO A 93 5.43 -50.10 -8.79
N GLU A 94 6.57 -49.48 -9.04
CA GLU A 94 7.33 -48.66 -8.09
C GLU A 94 6.51 -47.47 -7.58
N ALA A 95 5.50 -47.02 -8.33
CA ALA A 95 4.54 -46.01 -7.90
C ALA A 95 3.76 -46.44 -6.65
N LEU A 96 3.73 -47.73 -6.28
CA LEU A 96 3.15 -48.22 -5.02
C LEU A 96 4.05 -48.00 -3.80
N GLN A 97 5.34 -47.73 -3.97
CA GLN A 97 6.29 -47.48 -2.86
C GLN A 97 6.11 -46.08 -2.25
N LEU A 98 5.98 -45.98 -0.92
CA LEU A 98 5.87 -44.69 -0.24
C LEU A 98 7.13 -43.83 -0.50
N GLY A 99 6.95 -42.52 -0.69
CA GLY A 99 8.04 -41.60 -1.00
C GLY A 99 8.54 -41.60 -2.46
N ASN A 100 8.05 -42.50 -3.31
CA ASN A 100 8.40 -42.52 -4.72
C ASN A 100 7.50 -41.56 -5.52
N THR A 101 8.09 -40.50 -6.09
CA THR A 101 7.38 -39.53 -6.93
C THR A 101 8.29 -39.03 -8.04
N SER A 102 7.74 -38.93 -9.25
CA SER A 102 8.40 -38.24 -10.38
C SER A 102 8.32 -36.71 -10.27
N LYS A 103 7.45 -36.19 -9.38
CA LYS A 103 7.13 -34.76 -9.27
C LYS A 103 8.14 -33.92 -8.47
N GLN A 104 9.20 -34.53 -7.92
CA GLN A 104 10.21 -33.80 -7.12
C GLN A 104 11.06 -32.80 -7.93
N ILE A 105 11.17 -33.02 -9.23
CA ILE A 105 12.03 -32.22 -10.12
C ILE A 105 11.23 -31.13 -10.84
N ASN A 106 9.92 -31.31 -10.99
CA ASN A 106 9.06 -30.38 -11.74
C ASN A 106 8.16 -29.56 -10.80
N SER A 107 8.51 -28.28 -10.60
CA SER A 107 7.74 -27.36 -9.77
C SER A 107 6.35 -27.01 -10.32
N SER A 108 6.07 -27.33 -11.59
CA SER A 108 4.76 -27.08 -12.21
C SER A 108 3.72 -28.18 -11.91
N LEU A 109 4.13 -29.29 -11.26
CA LEU A 109 3.23 -30.39 -10.88
C LEU A 109 2.92 -30.33 -9.39
N ALA A 110 1.67 -30.65 -9.02
CA ALA A 110 1.24 -30.53 -7.63
C ALA A 110 1.57 -31.79 -6.80
N GLY A 111 2.39 -31.61 -5.76
CA GLY A 111 2.65 -32.60 -4.70
C GLY A 111 4.06 -33.20 -4.73
N CYS A 112 4.68 -33.35 -3.55
CA CYS A 112 6.10 -33.69 -3.40
C CYS A 112 6.38 -35.09 -2.79
N HIS A 113 5.35 -35.83 -2.39
CA HIS A 113 5.50 -37.08 -1.60
C HIS A 113 5.15 -38.38 -2.36
N GLY A 114 4.38 -38.32 -3.47
CA GLY A 114 4.00 -39.51 -4.24
C GLY A 114 2.94 -40.40 -3.59
N GLU A 115 2.22 -39.88 -2.59
CA GLU A 115 1.29 -40.67 -1.78
C GLU A 115 -0.18 -40.47 -2.16
N GLY A 116 -0.52 -39.37 -2.84
CA GLY A 116 -1.91 -38.93 -3.08
C GLY A 116 -2.81 -40.00 -3.71
N LEU A 117 -2.32 -40.70 -4.74
CA LEU A 117 -3.06 -41.77 -5.41
C LEU A 117 -3.42 -42.93 -4.45
N LYS A 118 -2.48 -43.32 -3.58
CA LYS A 118 -2.67 -44.43 -2.63
C LYS A 118 -3.62 -44.03 -1.52
N ILE A 119 -3.51 -42.80 -1.05
CA ILE A 119 -4.40 -42.24 -0.04
C ILE A 119 -5.82 -42.13 -0.63
N ALA A 120 -5.98 -41.68 -1.87
CA ALA A 120 -7.28 -41.66 -2.55
C ALA A 120 -7.89 -43.06 -2.66
N ALA A 121 -7.12 -44.05 -3.13
CA ALA A 121 -7.55 -45.44 -3.19
C ALA A 121 -7.97 -45.98 -1.81
N MET A 122 -7.20 -45.68 -0.77
CA MET A 122 -7.50 -46.03 0.62
C MET A 122 -8.83 -45.45 1.08
N VAL A 123 -9.03 -44.14 0.91
CA VAL A 123 -10.22 -43.43 1.39
C VAL A 123 -11.48 -43.92 0.66
N LEU A 124 -11.42 -44.11 -0.66
CA LEU A 124 -12.54 -44.64 -1.45
C LEU A 124 -12.88 -46.08 -1.06
N SER A 125 -11.86 -46.95 -0.91
CA SER A 125 -12.05 -48.33 -0.43
C SER A 125 -12.66 -48.35 0.97
N ARG A 126 -12.25 -47.43 1.86
CA ARG A 126 -12.76 -47.31 3.24
C ARG A 126 -14.23 -46.92 3.26
N LYS A 127 -14.64 -46.08 2.32
CA LYS A 127 -16.02 -45.63 2.13
C LYS A 127 -16.88 -46.65 1.38
N GLY A 128 -16.32 -47.79 1.00
CA GLY A 128 -17.05 -48.91 0.41
C GLY A 128 -17.06 -48.93 -1.11
N HIS A 129 -16.38 -48.01 -1.78
CA HIS A 129 -16.29 -48.01 -3.24
C HIS A 129 -15.20 -48.95 -3.73
N ARG A 130 -15.48 -49.72 -4.79
CA ARG A 130 -14.45 -50.50 -5.49
C ARG A 130 -13.57 -49.54 -6.28
N PHE A 131 -12.27 -49.61 -6.05
CA PHE A 131 -11.26 -48.77 -6.71
C PHE A 131 -10.26 -49.63 -7.47
N ASN A 132 -10.24 -49.49 -8.80
CA ASN A 132 -9.31 -50.19 -9.69
C ASN A 132 -8.54 -49.21 -10.56
N ILE A 133 -7.29 -49.56 -10.87
CA ILE A 133 -6.48 -48.90 -11.89
C ILE A 133 -6.15 -49.92 -12.98
N TYR A 134 -6.27 -49.51 -14.24
CA TYR A 134 -5.92 -50.27 -15.42
C TYR A 134 -4.77 -49.55 -16.11
N SER A 135 -3.61 -50.19 -16.19
CA SER A 135 -2.40 -49.64 -16.83
C SER A 135 -1.40 -50.78 -17.08
N ASN A 136 -0.57 -50.64 -18.12
CA ASN A 136 0.52 -51.57 -18.43
C ASN A 136 0.08 -53.04 -18.51
N ASN A 137 -1.06 -53.30 -19.17
CA ASN A 137 -1.66 -54.64 -19.26
C ASN A 137 -1.91 -55.29 -17.89
N CYS A 138 -2.18 -54.48 -16.87
CA CYS A 138 -2.40 -54.95 -15.51
C CYS A 138 -3.58 -54.23 -14.88
N THR A 139 -4.39 -54.98 -14.13
CA THR A 139 -5.43 -54.45 -13.25
C THR A 139 -4.90 -54.40 -11.82
N TRP A 140 -5.03 -53.23 -11.20
CA TRP A 140 -4.56 -52.93 -9.86
C TRP A 140 -5.78 -52.73 -8.97
N SER A 141 -6.11 -53.73 -8.16
CA SER A 141 -7.27 -53.69 -7.28
C SER A 141 -6.85 -53.42 -5.84
N PHE A 142 -7.48 -52.42 -5.21
CA PHE A 142 -7.15 -52.00 -3.85
C PHE A 142 -8.17 -52.60 -2.87
N VAL A 143 -7.67 -53.39 -1.92
CA VAL A 143 -8.51 -54.12 -0.96
C VAL A 143 -7.91 -54.08 0.43
N PHE A 144 -8.77 -54.02 1.45
CA PHE A 144 -8.34 -54.24 2.83
C PHE A 144 -8.19 -55.73 3.11
N ARG A 145 -7.07 -56.11 3.72
CA ARG A 145 -6.78 -57.49 4.16
C ARG A 145 -5.99 -57.47 5.47
N GLY A 146 -5.75 -58.66 6.01
CA GLY A 146 -4.98 -58.90 7.24
C GLY A 146 -5.89 -59.31 8.41
N LEU A 147 -5.32 -59.61 9.58
CA LEU A 147 -6.05 -60.15 10.74
C LEU A 147 -7.22 -59.29 11.24
N SER A 148 -7.31 -58.02 10.80
CA SER A 148 -8.39 -57.09 11.15
C SER A 148 -9.00 -56.36 9.95
N ASP A 149 -8.64 -56.72 8.71
CA ASP A 149 -9.03 -55.98 7.48
C ASP A 149 -8.76 -54.47 7.57
N ARG A 150 -7.63 -54.11 8.18
CA ARG A 150 -7.22 -52.69 8.36
C ARG A 150 -6.06 -52.29 7.48
N GLN A 151 -5.39 -53.21 6.81
CA GLN A 151 -4.22 -52.90 5.98
C GLN A 151 -4.57 -52.91 4.50
N LEU A 152 -4.28 -51.80 3.82
CA LEU A 152 -4.51 -51.68 2.40
C LEU A 152 -3.45 -52.48 1.60
N HIS A 153 -3.94 -53.28 0.67
CA HIS A 153 -3.14 -54.05 -0.25
C HIS A 153 -3.52 -53.72 -1.70
N CYS A 154 -2.54 -53.76 -2.59
CA CYS A 154 -2.76 -53.75 -4.04
C CYS A 154 -2.61 -55.16 -4.61
N LEU A 155 -3.63 -55.62 -5.33
CA LEU A 155 -3.61 -56.85 -6.11
C LEU A 155 -3.34 -56.50 -7.57
N LEU A 156 -2.20 -56.96 -8.08
CA LEU A 156 -1.84 -56.83 -9.49
C LEU A 156 -2.26 -58.10 -10.22
N VAL A 157 -3.15 -57.95 -11.19
CA VAL A 157 -3.67 -59.03 -12.03
C VAL A 157 -3.34 -58.72 -13.49
N PRO A 158 -2.43 -59.48 -14.13
CA PRO A 158 -2.14 -59.33 -15.55
C PRO A 158 -3.40 -59.50 -16.41
N SER A 159 -3.54 -58.66 -17.42
CA SER A 159 -4.57 -58.78 -18.43
C SER A 159 -4.25 -59.95 -19.37
N THR A 160 -5.27 -60.73 -19.73
CA THR A 160 -5.17 -61.76 -20.76
C THR A 160 -5.48 -61.23 -22.15
N ALA A 161 -5.86 -59.95 -22.28
CA ALA A 161 -6.17 -59.33 -23.55
C ALA A 161 -4.90 -59.22 -24.43
N VAL A 162 -5.01 -59.67 -25.68
CA VAL A 162 -3.94 -59.53 -26.67
C VAL A 162 -3.83 -58.06 -27.05
N THR A 163 -2.63 -57.49 -26.93
CA THR A 163 -2.34 -56.14 -27.46
C THR A 163 -2.54 -56.17 -28.97
N PRO A 164 -3.42 -55.35 -29.55
CA PRO A 164 -3.59 -55.27 -31.00
C PRO A 164 -2.26 -54.92 -31.68
N SER A 165 -2.02 -55.46 -32.88
CA SER A 165 -0.84 -55.11 -33.69
C SER A 165 -0.89 -53.70 -34.25
N ASP A 166 -2.09 -53.15 -34.40
CA ASP A 166 -2.33 -51.87 -35.06
C ASP A 166 -2.38 -50.74 -34.03
N GLU A 167 -1.62 -49.67 -34.28
CA GLU A 167 -1.67 -48.46 -33.47
C GLU A 167 -3.06 -47.81 -33.62
N THR A 168 -3.87 -47.86 -32.58
CA THR A 168 -5.14 -47.13 -32.54
C THR A 168 -4.89 -45.65 -32.22
N ASN A 169 -5.62 -44.76 -32.89
CA ASN A 169 -5.55 -43.33 -32.61
C ASN A 169 -6.10 -43.05 -31.20
N PHE A 170 -5.23 -42.60 -30.30
CA PHE A 170 -5.59 -42.35 -28.89
C PHE A 170 -6.67 -41.29 -28.75
N ALA A 171 -6.66 -40.26 -29.59
CA ALA A 171 -7.65 -39.18 -29.52
C ALA A 171 -9.06 -39.72 -29.80
N HIS A 172 -9.20 -40.56 -30.82
CA HIS A 172 -10.46 -41.21 -31.15
C HIS A 172 -10.93 -42.17 -30.04
N ASP A 173 -10.01 -42.97 -29.49
CA ASP A 173 -10.32 -43.86 -28.37
C ASP A 173 -10.84 -43.08 -27.16
N MET A 174 -10.21 -41.94 -26.82
CA MET A 174 -10.64 -41.07 -25.71
C MET A 174 -11.98 -40.39 -25.97
N ASP A 175 -12.22 -39.90 -27.20
CA ASP A 175 -13.51 -39.33 -27.61
C ASP A 175 -14.65 -40.36 -27.47
N CYS A 176 -14.36 -41.63 -27.73
CA CYS A 176 -15.33 -42.72 -27.58
C CYS A 176 -15.41 -43.27 -26.15
N PHE A 177 -14.69 -42.70 -25.19
CA PHE A 177 -14.57 -43.18 -23.81
C PHE A 177 -14.06 -44.64 -23.69
N ARG A 178 -13.10 -45.03 -24.55
CA ARG A 178 -12.54 -46.38 -24.67
C ARG A 178 -11.05 -46.42 -24.35
N PRO A 179 -10.64 -46.26 -23.08
CA PRO A 179 -9.23 -46.32 -22.70
C PRO A 179 -8.66 -47.72 -22.93
N ARG A 180 -7.38 -47.79 -23.30
CA ARG A 180 -6.67 -49.03 -23.62
C ARG A 180 -5.70 -49.38 -22.49
N ILE A 181 -5.92 -50.52 -21.83
CA ILE A 181 -5.11 -50.96 -20.67
C ILE A 181 -3.60 -51.09 -20.95
N TRP A 182 -3.19 -51.27 -22.21
CA TRP A 182 -1.78 -51.35 -22.62
C TRP A 182 -1.13 -50.00 -22.88
N ARG A 183 -1.92 -48.94 -23.13
CA ARG A 183 -1.45 -47.60 -23.53
C ARG A 183 -1.70 -46.53 -22.46
N ASP A 184 -2.85 -46.63 -21.81
CA ASP A 184 -3.48 -45.56 -21.03
C ASP A 184 -3.51 -45.93 -19.54
N VAL A 185 -3.63 -44.91 -18.68
CA VAL A 185 -4.02 -45.11 -17.28
C VAL A 185 -5.51 -44.81 -17.16
N CYS A 186 -6.26 -45.78 -16.65
CA CYS A 186 -7.69 -45.65 -16.38
C CYS A 186 -7.98 -46.04 -14.93
N VAL A 187 -8.66 -45.17 -14.19
CA VAL A 187 -9.14 -45.40 -12.83
C VAL A 187 -10.64 -45.56 -12.88
N THR A 188 -11.17 -46.62 -12.25
CA THR A 188 -12.62 -46.79 -12.09
C THR A 188 -13.00 -46.83 -10.62
N ILE A 189 -14.09 -46.15 -10.29
CA ILE A 189 -14.71 -46.11 -8.98
C ILE A 189 -16.16 -46.55 -9.14
N GLY A 190 -16.56 -47.62 -8.48
CA GLY A 190 -17.93 -48.16 -8.61
C GLY A 190 -18.38 -48.90 -7.36
N SER A 191 -19.47 -49.66 -7.49
CA SER A 191 -20.01 -50.49 -6.41
C SER A 191 -18.96 -51.45 -5.86
N GLY A 192 -18.77 -51.41 -4.54
CA GLY A 192 -17.95 -52.33 -3.77
C GLY A 192 -18.48 -53.76 -3.74
N ASP A 193 -17.67 -54.66 -3.20
CA ASP A 193 -17.98 -56.10 -3.09
C ASP A 193 -19.07 -56.41 -2.04
N LYS A 194 -19.53 -55.39 -1.30
CA LYS A 194 -20.54 -55.55 -0.24
C LYS A 194 -21.95 -55.48 -0.85
N PRO A 195 -22.88 -56.36 -0.43
CA PRO A 195 -24.25 -56.46 -0.99
C PRO A 195 -25.16 -55.24 -0.78
N LEU A 196 -24.67 -54.18 -0.14
CA LEU A 196 -25.35 -52.89 0.10
C LEU A 196 -24.60 -51.70 -0.52
N SER A 197 -23.56 -51.95 -1.32
CA SER A 197 -22.83 -50.88 -1.99
C SER A 197 -23.54 -50.49 -3.28
N ASP A 198 -24.38 -49.46 -3.19
CA ASP A 198 -24.75 -48.71 -4.38
C ASP A 198 -23.49 -48.10 -5.02
N GLY A 199 -23.54 -47.80 -6.31
CA GLY A 199 -22.48 -47.05 -6.99
C GLY A 199 -22.30 -45.66 -6.37
N VAL A 200 -21.43 -44.84 -6.95
CA VAL A 200 -21.36 -43.43 -6.54
C VAL A 200 -22.70 -42.77 -6.89
N SER A 201 -23.39 -42.17 -5.93
CA SER A 201 -24.64 -41.45 -6.22
C SER A 201 -24.36 -40.18 -7.02
N LEU A 202 -25.33 -39.73 -7.80
CA LEU A 202 -25.20 -38.53 -8.63
C LEU A 202 -24.84 -37.29 -7.80
N ASP A 203 -25.45 -37.13 -6.62
CA ASP A 203 -25.18 -36.00 -5.72
C ASP A 203 -23.75 -36.02 -5.18
N ILE A 204 -23.24 -37.20 -4.81
CA ILE A 204 -21.85 -37.36 -4.36
C ILE A 204 -20.89 -37.04 -5.52
N PHE A 205 -21.17 -37.52 -6.73
CA PHE A 205 -20.34 -37.19 -7.88
C PHE A 205 -20.37 -35.69 -8.20
N LYS A 206 -21.53 -35.04 -8.16
CA LYS A 206 -21.62 -33.58 -8.34
C LYS A 206 -20.86 -32.82 -7.25
N SER A 207 -20.84 -33.29 -6.00
CA SER A 207 -20.03 -32.67 -4.94
C SER A 207 -18.53 -32.85 -5.18
N TRP A 208 -18.11 -33.97 -5.78
CA TRP A 208 -16.70 -34.18 -6.17
C TRP A 208 -16.23 -33.18 -7.22
N LEU A 209 -17.09 -32.71 -8.13
CA LEU A 209 -16.69 -31.76 -9.17
C LEU A 209 -16.42 -30.35 -8.62
N ASN A 210 -16.87 -30.04 -7.40
CA ASN A 210 -16.60 -28.76 -6.74
C ASN A 210 -15.15 -28.62 -6.22
N VAL A 211 -14.31 -29.64 -6.39
CA VAL A 211 -12.90 -29.60 -5.96
C VAL A 211 -11.98 -28.82 -6.88
N SER A 212 -12.45 -28.42 -8.06
CA SER A 212 -11.67 -27.68 -9.04
C SER A 212 -12.41 -26.47 -9.59
N LEU A 213 -11.63 -25.45 -9.96
CA LEU A 213 -12.09 -24.18 -10.55
C LEU A 213 -11.90 -24.12 -12.07
N ASP A 214 -11.32 -25.14 -12.70
CA ASP A 214 -10.93 -25.11 -14.12
C ASP A 214 -11.92 -25.82 -15.08
N ILE A 215 -13.05 -26.36 -14.57
CA ILE A 215 -14.05 -27.07 -15.38
C ILE A 215 -15.01 -26.08 -16.04
N ARG A 216 -14.86 -25.89 -17.36
CA ARG A 216 -15.70 -25.02 -18.18
C ARG A 216 -17.15 -25.53 -18.22
N GLY A 217 -18.10 -24.61 -18.06
CA GLY A 217 -19.53 -24.93 -18.02
C GLY A 217 -20.04 -25.41 -16.65
N LEU A 218 -19.17 -25.57 -15.65
CA LEU A 218 -19.55 -25.99 -14.31
C LEU A 218 -19.00 -25.08 -13.20
N SER A 219 -17.68 -25.08 -13.02
CA SER A 219 -17.00 -24.43 -11.88
C SER A 219 -16.01 -23.34 -12.28
N TYR A 220 -15.92 -23.03 -13.58
CA TYR A 220 -15.05 -21.96 -14.08
C TYR A 220 -15.61 -20.55 -13.77
N PRO A 221 -14.80 -19.63 -13.21
CA PRO A 221 -15.25 -18.28 -12.89
C PRO A 221 -15.71 -17.47 -14.10
N SER A 222 -16.77 -16.67 -13.93
CA SER A 222 -17.27 -15.80 -14.99
C SER A 222 -16.40 -14.57 -15.26
N ALA A 223 -15.59 -14.16 -14.28
CA ALA A 223 -14.66 -13.04 -14.37
C ALA A 223 -13.32 -13.42 -13.74
N ILE A 224 -12.28 -13.53 -14.58
CA ILE A 224 -10.93 -13.95 -14.19
C ILE A 224 -9.90 -13.27 -15.08
N VAL A 225 -8.78 -12.86 -14.48
CA VAL A 225 -7.61 -12.33 -15.19
C VAL A 225 -6.47 -13.33 -15.01
N GLU A 226 -6.24 -14.13 -16.05
CA GLU A 226 -5.17 -15.14 -16.06
C GLU A 226 -3.79 -14.49 -16.25
N THR A 227 -2.81 -14.84 -15.41
CA THR A 227 -1.43 -14.33 -15.50
C THR A 227 -0.41 -15.45 -15.33
N ASP A 228 0.85 -15.20 -15.71
CA ASP A 228 1.95 -16.16 -15.59
C ASP A 228 2.28 -16.52 -14.13
N HIS A 229 1.88 -15.67 -13.18
CA HIS A 229 2.13 -15.87 -11.74
C HIS A 229 0.95 -16.56 -11.02
N GLY A 230 -0.19 -16.70 -11.70
CA GLY A 230 -1.46 -17.15 -11.13
C GLY A 230 -2.61 -16.29 -11.63
N ASP A 231 -3.84 -16.65 -11.28
CA ASP A 231 -5.02 -16.00 -11.83
C ASP A 231 -5.74 -15.20 -10.73
N LEU A 232 -6.14 -13.97 -11.07
CA LEU A 232 -6.97 -13.12 -10.24
C LEU A 232 -8.44 -13.37 -10.56
N ILE A 233 -9.20 -13.88 -9.60
CA ILE A 233 -10.62 -14.20 -9.77
C ILE A 233 -11.45 -13.04 -9.23
N LEU A 234 -12.14 -12.36 -10.15
CA LEU A 234 -12.99 -11.21 -9.87
C LEU A 234 -14.46 -11.60 -9.65
N ASP A 235 -14.82 -12.85 -9.97
CA ASP A 235 -16.15 -13.40 -9.74
C ASP A 235 -16.46 -13.49 -8.23
N PRO A 236 -17.47 -12.77 -7.71
CA PRO A 236 -17.79 -12.74 -6.29
C PRO A 236 -18.12 -14.13 -5.70
N LYS A 237 -18.56 -15.09 -6.52
CA LYS A 237 -18.87 -16.45 -6.07
C LYS A 237 -17.64 -17.20 -5.56
N PHE A 238 -16.45 -16.76 -5.97
CA PHE A 238 -15.17 -17.40 -5.66
C PHE A 238 -14.31 -16.54 -4.72
N GLN A 239 -14.91 -15.54 -4.07
CA GLN A 239 -14.25 -14.85 -2.96
C GLN A 239 -13.90 -15.89 -1.89
N ALA A 240 -12.62 -15.95 -1.51
CA ALA A 240 -12.15 -17.03 -0.65
C ALA A 240 -12.89 -16.99 0.69
N LEU A 241 -13.70 -18.02 0.95
CA LEU A 241 -14.35 -18.29 2.23
C LEU A 241 -13.33 -18.87 3.24
N ASP A 242 -12.13 -18.31 3.27
CA ASP A 242 -11.05 -18.73 4.16
C ASP A 242 -10.96 -17.85 5.42
N VAL A 243 -10.37 -18.40 6.47
CA VAL A 243 -10.16 -17.80 7.79
C VAL A 243 -9.46 -16.44 7.73
N ARG A 244 -8.73 -16.16 6.64
CA ARG A 244 -7.97 -14.91 6.42
C ARG A 244 -8.76 -13.77 5.76
N SER A 245 -10.01 -13.96 5.37
CA SER A 245 -10.91 -12.90 4.89
C SER A 245 -10.44 -12.14 3.63
N TYR A 246 -9.90 -12.86 2.64
CA TYR A 246 -9.56 -12.28 1.33
C TYR A 246 -10.76 -11.58 0.68
N LYS A 247 -10.49 -10.54 -0.11
CA LYS A 247 -11.52 -9.79 -0.85
C LYS A 247 -11.73 -10.31 -2.27
N PHE A 248 -10.73 -10.99 -2.82
CA PHE A 248 -10.77 -11.61 -4.14
C PHE A 248 -10.39 -13.09 -4.09
N GLY A 249 -10.68 -13.82 -5.15
CA GLY A 249 -10.25 -15.21 -5.31
C GLY A 249 -8.92 -15.30 -6.03
N TYR A 250 -8.12 -16.32 -5.72
CA TYR A 250 -6.80 -16.52 -6.31
C TYR A 250 -6.59 -17.97 -6.71
N ASN A 251 -6.05 -18.17 -7.91
CA ASN A 251 -5.55 -19.47 -8.37
C ASN A 251 -4.05 -19.37 -8.59
N PHE A 252 -3.25 -19.73 -7.58
CA PHE A 252 -1.80 -19.62 -7.63
C PHE A 252 -1.19 -20.57 -8.67
N ALA A 253 -0.23 -20.09 -9.47
CA ALA A 253 0.51 -20.94 -10.39
C ALA A 253 1.59 -21.75 -9.66
N ASN A 254 2.18 -21.17 -8.61
CA ASN A 254 3.26 -21.74 -7.81
C ASN A 254 2.97 -21.52 -6.32
N GLY A 255 3.57 -22.34 -5.47
CA GLY A 255 3.55 -22.15 -4.01
C GLY A 255 3.57 -23.45 -3.25
N LYS A 256 4.30 -23.46 -2.12
CA LYS A 256 4.33 -24.62 -1.23
C LYS A 256 3.14 -24.58 -0.30
N VAL A 257 2.22 -25.52 -0.49
CA VAL A 257 1.11 -25.74 0.44
C VAL A 257 1.51 -26.69 1.55
N ASN A 258 0.85 -26.58 2.71
CA ASN A 258 1.00 -27.55 3.78
C ASN A 258 0.50 -28.95 3.34
N ARG A 259 0.76 -29.97 4.17
CA ARG A 259 0.37 -31.37 3.88
C ARG A 259 -1.11 -31.52 3.51
N ASP A 260 -1.99 -30.76 4.16
CA ASP A 260 -3.43 -30.81 3.94
C ASP A 260 -3.92 -29.89 2.81
N ARG A 261 -2.99 -29.21 2.10
CA ARG A 261 -3.24 -28.28 0.99
C ARG A 261 -4.23 -27.15 1.32
N GLN A 262 -4.28 -26.74 2.58
CA GLN A 262 -5.21 -25.73 3.08
C GLN A 262 -4.66 -24.31 2.98
N ARG A 263 -3.34 -24.13 3.08
CA ARG A 263 -2.68 -22.82 3.07
C ARG A 263 -1.26 -22.93 2.57
N LEU A 264 -0.73 -21.81 2.06
CA LEU A 264 0.70 -21.65 1.81
C LEU A 264 1.47 -21.72 3.13
N VAL A 265 2.69 -22.27 3.07
CA VAL A 265 3.52 -22.50 4.26
C VAL A 265 4.13 -21.18 4.77
N ASP A 266 4.45 -20.24 3.88
CA ASP A 266 5.09 -18.97 4.18
C ASP A 266 4.20 -17.79 3.78
N THR A 267 3.90 -16.91 4.74
CA THR A 267 3.08 -15.72 4.53
C THR A 267 3.77 -14.64 3.71
N SER A 268 5.10 -14.57 3.79
CA SER A 268 5.89 -13.63 2.99
C SER A 268 5.94 -14.06 1.52
N GLU A 269 6.10 -15.36 1.28
CA GLU A 269 6.01 -15.94 -0.07
C GLU A 269 4.62 -15.71 -0.67
N GLU A 270 3.57 -15.90 0.13
CA GLU A 270 2.19 -15.63 -0.26
C GLU A 270 1.95 -14.15 -0.64
N ALA A 271 2.35 -13.19 0.21
CA ALA A 271 2.22 -11.77 -0.08
C ALA A 271 2.96 -11.37 -1.38
N ASN A 272 4.14 -11.95 -1.61
CA ASN A 272 4.89 -11.71 -2.83
C ASN A 272 4.22 -12.32 -4.08
N LEU A 273 3.63 -13.52 -3.98
CA LEU A 273 2.86 -14.14 -5.07
C LEU A 273 1.60 -13.31 -5.40
N LEU A 274 0.87 -12.89 -4.37
CA LEU A 274 -0.32 -12.04 -4.54
C LEU A 274 0.02 -10.73 -5.23
N ARG A 275 1.10 -10.06 -4.80
CA ARG A 275 1.60 -8.88 -5.49
C ARG A 275 1.86 -9.16 -6.96
N GLN A 276 2.61 -10.21 -7.29
CA GLN A 276 2.95 -10.54 -8.68
C GLN A 276 1.69 -10.76 -9.54
N ILE A 277 0.67 -11.43 -9.00
CA ILE A 277 -0.62 -11.62 -9.67
C ILE A 277 -1.30 -10.27 -9.91
N TRP A 278 -1.38 -9.40 -8.89
CA TRP A 278 -2.00 -8.08 -9.04
C TRP A 278 -1.28 -7.19 -10.05
N GLU A 279 0.04 -7.14 -10.04
CA GLU A 279 0.81 -6.33 -10.98
C GLU A 279 0.67 -6.82 -12.42
N ALA A 280 0.77 -8.14 -12.63
CA ALA A 280 0.55 -8.72 -13.96
C ALA A 280 -0.90 -8.52 -14.44
N ALA A 281 -1.89 -8.61 -13.53
CA ALA A 281 -3.29 -8.36 -13.86
C ALA A 281 -3.54 -6.89 -14.23
N ILE A 282 -2.93 -5.94 -13.53
CA ILE A 282 -2.98 -4.50 -13.86
C ILE A 282 -2.35 -4.24 -15.23
N GLN A 283 -1.22 -4.87 -15.54
CA GLN A 283 -0.58 -4.73 -16.85
C GLN A 283 -1.46 -5.28 -17.99
N LYS A 284 -2.24 -6.32 -17.73
CA LYS A 284 -3.11 -6.98 -18.72
C LYS A 284 -4.42 -6.24 -18.96
N ASP A 285 -5.05 -5.72 -17.92
CA ASP A 285 -6.33 -5.00 -18.00
C ASP A 285 -6.39 -3.86 -16.96
N GLU A 286 -5.59 -2.81 -17.20
CA GLU A 286 -5.45 -1.66 -16.30
C GLU A 286 -6.81 -1.03 -15.98
N ALA A 287 -7.68 -0.87 -16.98
CA ALA A 287 -8.95 -0.17 -16.84
C ALA A 287 -9.92 -0.88 -15.86
N VAL A 288 -9.87 -2.22 -15.81
CA VAL A 288 -10.74 -3.01 -14.93
C VAL A 288 -10.08 -3.30 -13.59
N VAL A 289 -8.78 -3.61 -13.58
CA VAL A 289 -8.08 -4.13 -12.39
C VAL A 289 -7.57 -3.01 -11.50
N LEU A 290 -6.98 -1.94 -12.06
CA LEU A 290 -6.37 -0.87 -11.26
C LEU A 290 -7.37 -0.20 -10.30
N PRO A 291 -8.60 0.16 -10.71
CA PRO A 291 -9.56 0.76 -9.77
C PRO A 291 -9.91 -0.16 -8.59
N ARG A 292 -9.96 -1.49 -8.82
CA ARG A 292 -10.25 -2.48 -7.78
C ARG A 292 -9.10 -2.63 -6.80
N TYR A 293 -7.87 -2.62 -7.30
CA TYR A 293 -6.69 -2.69 -6.44
C TYR A 293 -6.53 -1.42 -5.59
N VAL A 294 -6.82 -0.24 -6.17
CA VAL A 294 -6.81 1.01 -5.41
C VAL A 294 -7.92 1.05 -4.36
N ASP A 295 -9.12 0.56 -4.67
CA ASP A 295 -10.22 0.40 -3.70
C ASP A 295 -9.80 -0.48 -2.53
N LEU A 296 -9.14 -1.61 -2.82
CA LEU A 296 -8.63 -2.53 -1.82
C LEU A 296 -7.59 -1.88 -0.89
N LEU A 297 -6.60 -1.19 -1.46
CA LEU A 297 -5.59 -0.44 -0.70
C LEU A 297 -6.19 0.68 0.16
N ARG A 298 -7.28 1.30 -0.31
CA ARG A 298 -7.93 2.43 0.37
C ARG A 298 -8.90 1.98 1.46
N ASN A 299 -9.73 0.99 1.17
CA ASN A 299 -10.87 0.62 2.00
C ASN A 299 -10.66 -0.65 2.82
N PHE A 300 -9.68 -1.48 2.45
CA PHE A 300 -9.34 -2.72 3.15
C PHE A 300 -7.81 -2.87 3.35
N PRO A 301 -7.13 -1.88 3.97
CA PRO A 301 -5.68 -1.85 4.09
C PRO A 301 -5.09 -2.98 4.95
N SER A 302 -5.92 -3.71 5.71
CA SER A 302 -5.53 -4.88 6.51
C SER A 302 -5.90 -6.21 5.85
N ALA A 303 -6.46 -6.19 4.64
CA ALA A 303 -6.76 -7.43 3.92
C ALA A 303 -5.45 -8.13 3.50
N PRO A 304 -5.40 -9.47 3.55
CA PRO A 304 -4.22 -10.22 3.11
C PRO A 304 -3.87 -9.95 1.64
N ASP A 305 -4.86 -9.59 0.82
CA ASP A 305 -4.71 -9.24 -0.60
C ASP A 305 -3.70 -8.10 -0.86
N VAL A 306 -3.47 -7.23 0.13
CA VAL A 306 -2.55 -6.07 0.06
C VAL A 306 -1.49 -6.11 1.16
N GLU A 307 -1.28 -7.27 1.78
CA GLU A 307 -0.25 -7.45 2.79
C GLU A 307 1.13 -7.09 2.22
N SER A 308 1.88 -6.26 2.95
CA SER A 308 3.21 -5.77 2.56
C SER A 308 3.28 -5.05 1.19
N ALA A 309 2.15 -4.55 0.68
CA ALA A 309 2.11 -3.83 -0.60
C ALA A 309 3.04 -2.59 -0.61
N ASP A 310 3.19 -1.91 0.52
CA ASP A 310 4.07 -0.75 0.67
C ASP A 310 5.56 -1.07 0.52
N GLN A 311 5.95 -2.32 0.77
CA GLN A 311 7.33 -2.79 0.67
C GLN A 311 7.60 -3.47 -0.68
N LEU A 312 6.65 -4.26 -1.16
CA LEU A 312 6.88 -5.19 -2.27
C LEU A 312 6.53 -4.62 -3.65
N LEU A 313 5.56 -3.70 -3.76
CA LEU A 313 5.10 -3.19 -5.08
C LEU A 313 6.21 -2.48 -5.86
N GLU A 314 6.22 -2.66 -7.18
CA GLU A 314 7.18 -2.02 -8.07
C GLU A 314 6.86 -0.53 -8.29
N SER A 315 7.90 0.29 -8.52
CA SER A 315 7.72 1.74 -8.74
C SER A 315 6.86 2.09 -9.96
N SER A 316 6.82 1.22 -10.96
CA SER A 316 5.94 1.34 -12.13
C SER A 316 4.47 1.28 -11.71
N THR A 317 4.08 0.27 -10.95
CA THR A 317 2.72 0.09 -10.43
C THR A 317 2.33 1.21 -9.47
N ARG A 318 3.24 1.61 -8.56
CA ARG A 318 3.04 2.76 -7.67
C ARG A 318 2.74 4.05 -8.44
N SER A 319 3.44 4.26 -9.55
CA SER A 319 3.20 5.40 -10.44
C SER A 319 1.83 5.36 -11.13
N LEU A 320 1.34 4.17 -11.51
CA LEU A 320 -0.01 4.00 -12.05
C LEU A 320 -1.09 4.30 -11.00
N ILE A 321 -0.92 3.77 -9.78
CA ILE A 321 -1.80 4.07 -8.64
C ILE A 321 -1.85 5.58 -8.39
N TRP A 322 -0.70 6.25 -8.38
CA TRP A 322 -0.66 7.70 -8.19
C TRP A 322 -1.38 8.48 -9.29
N LYS A 323 -1.18 8.10 -10.56
CA LYS A 323 -1.88 8.72 -11.69
C LYS A 323 -3.40 8.54 -11.59
N PHE A 324 -3.85 7.36 -11.17
CA PHE A 324 -5.26 7.08 -10.92
C PHE A 324 -5.83 7.96 -9.79
N LEU A 325 -5.12 8.08 -8.67
CA LEU A 325 -5.55 8.96 -7.58
C LEU A 325 -5.65 10.43 -8.00
N LEU A 326 -4.69 10.91 -8.81
CA LEU A 326 -4.69 12.26 -9.35
C LEU A 326 -5.86 12.51 -10.32
N SER A 327 -6.21 11.52 -11.15
CA SER A 327 -7.34 11.64 -12.07
C SER A 327 -8.68 11.66 -11.33
N GLU A 328 -8.81 10.89 -10.25
CA GLU A 328 -9.98 10.87 -9.37
C GLU A 328 -10.16 12.22 -8.65
N ALA A 329 -9.06 12.79 -8.14
CA ALA A 329 -9.07 14.05 -7.39
C ALA A 329 -9.41 15.29 -8.23
N LYS A 330 -9.28 15.23 -9.57
CA LYS A 330 -9.57 16.33 -10.53
C LYS A 330 -8.97 17.69 -10.14
N GLY A 331 -7.88 17.68 -9.37
CA GLY A 331 -7.21 18.88 -8.86
C GLY A 331 -7.88 19.56 -7.64
N SER A 332 -9.10 19.19 -7.25
CA SER A 332 -9.79 19.77 -6.09
C SER A 332 -9.30 19.18 -4.77
N ASP A 333 -8.92 17.91 -4.78
CA ASP A 333 -8.61 17.18 -3.56
C ASP A 333 -7.10 17.11 -3.33
N PHE A 334 -6.72 17.05 -2.06
CA PHE A 334 -5.34 16.86 -1.62
C PHE A 334 -5.30 15.69 -0.64
N TYR A 335 -4.56 14.66 -1.02
CA TYR A 335 -4.42 13.46 -0.22
C TYR A 335 -3.48 13.69 0.98
N TYR A 336 -3.87 13.19 2.16
CA TYR A 336 -3.08 13.27 3.38
C TYR A 336 -3.19 11.98 4.19
N CYS A 337 -2.29 11.78 5.15
CA CYS A 337 -2.39 10.68 6.12
C CYS A 337 -2.74 11.21 7.51
N GLU A 338 -3.65 10.52 8.19
CA GLU A 338 -4.19 10.89 9.50
C GLU A 338 -3.12 11.02 10.59
N ARG A 339 -2.03 10.25 10.51
CA ARG A 339 -0.93 10.32 11.48
C ARG A 339 -0.25 11.69 11.59
N TYR A 340 -0.45 12.56 10.59
CA TYR A 340 0.01 13.95 10.60
C TYR A 340 -0.99 14.95 11.21
N GLY A 341 -2.09 14.44 11.79
CA GLY A 341 -3.02 15.17 12.66
C GLY A 341 -3.86 16.26 12.01
N SER A 342 -4.65 16.96 12.84
CA SER A 342 -5.57 18.03 12.44
C SER A 342 -4.89 19.24 11.80
N GLN A 343 -3.63 19.51 12.16
CA GLN A 343 -2.84 20.60 11.56
C GLN A 343 -2.66 20.44 10.05
N SER A 344 -2.62 19.19 9.55
CA SER A 344 -2.53 18.93 8.12
C SER A 344 -3.82 19.31 7.39
N ILE A 345 -4.98 19.06 8.01
CA ILE A 345 -6.30 19.40 7.44
C ILE A 345 -6.45 20.92 7.31
N GLU A 346 -6.07 21.67 8.34
CA GLU A 346 -6.14 23.15 8.30
C GLU A 346 -5.20 23.73 7.24
N LYS A 347 -3.96 23.22 7.13
CA LYS A 347 -3.01 23.64 6.09
C LYS A 347 -3.53 23.35 4.68
N ILE A 348 -4.22 22.23 4.48
CA ILE A 348 -4.81 21.88 3.18
C ILE A 348 -5.96 22.83 2.83
N LYS A 349 -6.90 23.04 3.75
CA LYS A 349 -8.08 23.89 3.50
C LYS A 349 -7.71 25.36 3.35
N ASN A 350 -6.92 25.89 4.29
CA ASN A 350 -6.61 27.33 4.35
C ASN A 350 -5.43 27.69 3.46
N GLY A 351 -4.38 26.87 3.45
CA GLY A 351 -3.13 27.15 2.75
C GLY A 351 -3.13 26.70 1.29
N LEU A 352 -3.61 25.49 1.00
CA LEU A 352 -3.66 24.94 -0.37
C LEU A 352 -5.00 25.19 -1.09
N LYS A 353 -6.04 25.62 -0.36
CA LYS A 353 -7.42 25.81 -0.89
C LYS A 353 -7.97 24.55 -1.57
N LYS A 354 -7.67 23.37 -1.00
CA LYS A 354 -8.10 22.06 -1.50
C LYS A 354 -8.95 21.31 -0.48
N ASN A 355 -9.68 20.30 -0.94
CA ASN A 355 -10.40 19.39 -0.07
C ASN A 355 -9.44 18.31 0.47
N PRO A 356 -9.36 18.12 1.80
CA PRO A 356 -8.54 17.07 2.37
C PRO A 356 -9.19 15.70 2.14
N ALA A 357 -8.43 14.76 1.58
CA ALA A 357 -8.82 13.37 1.38
C ALA A 357 -7.85 12.43 2.13
N CYS A 358 -8.35 11.66 3.11
CA CYS A 358 -7.49 10.80 3.92
C CYS A 358 -7.11 9.53 3.16
N LEU A 359 -5.84 9.12 3.24
CA LEU A 359 -5.34 7.84 2.76
C LEU A 359 -4.86 6.98 3.94
N PRO A 360 -5.08 5.64 3.90
CA PRO A 360 -4.48 4.73 4.86
C PRO A 360 -2.95 4.76 4.85
N ASP A 361 -2.34 4.36 5.96
CA ASP A 361 -0.88 4.33 6.12
C ASP A 361 -0.16 3.52 5.05
N THR A 362 -0.67 2.34 4.69
CA THR A 362 -0.07 1.47 3.65
C THR A 362 0.03 2.21 2.31
N LEU A 363 -1.08 2.78 1.84
CA LEU A 363 -1.14 3.52 0.57
C LEU A 363 -0.30 4.82 0.64
N TRP A 364 -0.31 5.51 1.76
CA TRP A 364 0.52 6.71 1.97
C TRP A 364 2.01 6.38 1.93
N ASN A 365 2.46 5.39 2.70
CA ASN A 365 3.87 5.01 2.80
C ASN A 365 4.43 4.52 1.46
N MET A 366 3.63 3.74 0.73
CA MET A 366 3.96 3.27 -0.62
C MET A 366 4.18 4.42 -1.60
N LEU A 367 3.38 5.49 -1.54
CA LEU A 367 3.56 6.66 -2.42
C LEU A 367 4.72 7.55 -1.96
N ARG A 368 5.03 7.54 -0.65
CA ARG A 368 6.15 8.28 -0.07
C ARG A 368 7.51 7.69 -0.41
N SER A 369 7.64 6.37 -0.46
CA SER A 369 8.91 5.70 -0.80
C SER A 369 9.47 6.14 -2.15
N ASP A 370 8.59 6.37 -3.13
CA ASP A 370 8.96 6.83 -4.47
C ASP A 370 8.89 8.36 -4.63
N SER A 371 8.69 9.10 -3.53
CA SER A 371 8.51 10.57 -3.53
C SER A 371 7.38 11.07 -4.45
N LEU A 372 6.37 10.23 -4.71
CA LEU A 372 5.23 10.54 -5.59
C LEU A 372 4.25 11.51 -4.92
N ILE A 373 4.09 11.40 -3.60
CA ILE A 373 3.20 12.24 -2.80
C ILE A 373 3.98 13.14 -1.83
N ARG A 374 3.49 14.37 -1.65
CA ARG A 374 4.03 15.36 -0.69
C ARG A 374 3.09 15.55 0.48
N THR A 375 3.64 15.90 1.63
CA THR A 375 2.84 16.46 2.73
C THR A 375 2.28 17.83 2.34
N ALA A 376 1.24 18.29 3.04
CA ALA A 376 0.68 19.62 2.81
C ALA A 376 1.75 20.72 2.93
N HIS A 377 2.65 20.58 3.91
CA HIS A 377 3.75 21.51 4.11
C HIS A 377 4.79 21.46 2.98
N GLU A 378 5.19 20.26 2.55
CA GLU A 378 6.10 20.09 1.41
C GLU A 378 5.51 20.66 0.11
N GLU A 379 4.20 20.49 -0.13
CA GLU A 379 3.53 21.08 -1.30
C GLU A 379 3.45 22.60 -1.21
N GLN A 380 3.17 23.16 -0.03
CA GLN A 380 3.22 24.60 0.21
C GLN A 380 4.60 25.19 -0.14
N ILE A 381 5.68 24.52 0.26
CA ILE A 381 7.06 24.88 -0.10
C ILE A 381 7.27 24.78 -1.61
N HIS A 382 6.82 23.69 -2.22
CA HIS A 382 6.98 23.44 -3.65
C HIS A 382 6.30 24.52 -4.51
N LEU A 383 5.06 24.90 -4.16
CA LEU A 383 4.33 25.98 -4.84
C LEU A 383 5.02 27.32 -4.65
N PHE A 384 5.51 27.61 -3.44
CA PHE A 384 6.23 28.85 -3.15
C PHE A 384 7.55 28.95 -3.92
N GLN A 385 8.28 27.84 -4.10
CA GLN A 385 9.48 27.81 -4.94
C GLN A 385 9.19 28.06 -6.43
N LYS A 386 7.99 27.71 -6.89
CA LYS A 386 7.51 27.94 -8.26
C LYS A 386 6.77 29.26 -8.44
N ALA A 387 6.54 30.01 -7.36
CA ALA A 387 5.84 31.28 -7.38
C ALA A 387 6.55 32.30 -8.27
N THR A 388 5.76 33.14 -8.94
CA THR A 388 6.30 34.14 -9.88
C THR A 388 7.07 35.22 -9.12
N VAL A 389 8.28 35.53 -9.59
CA VAL A 389 9.10 36.62 -9.04
C VAL A 389 8.43 37.95 -9.34
N CYS A 390 8.23 38.78 -8.32
CA CYS A 390 7.68 40.11 -8.46
C CYS A 390 8.76 41.20 -8.33
N LYS A 391 8.52 42.34 -8.97
CA LYS A 391 9.35 43.54 -8.78
C LYS A 391 8.88 44.28 -7.54
N ALA A 392 9.81 44.85 -6.79
CA ALA A 392 9.44 45.67 -5.64
C ALA A 392 8.58 46.86 -6.09
N PRO A 393 7.45 47.14 -5.40
CA PRO A 393 6.66 48.34 -5.64
C PRO A 393 7.52 49.60 -5.55
N VAL A 394 7.17 50.65 -6.30
CA VAL A 394 7.93 51.90 -6.35
C VAL A 394 7.70 52.78 -5.10
N THR A 395 7.18 52.21 -4.01
CA THR A 395 6.93 52.92 -2.77
C THR A 395 8.23 53.12 -1.98
N ILE A 396 8.27 54.18 -1.17
CA ILE A 396 9.42 54.45 -0.28
C ILE A 396 9.62 53.26 0.68
N PHE A 397 8.54 52.69 1.21
CA PHE A 397 8.58 51.53 2.09
C PHE A 397 9.22 50.30 1.41
N ALA A 398 8.66 49.84 0.30
CA ALA A 398 9.13 48.63 -0.40
C ALA A 398 10.59 48.74 -0.83
N ARG A 399 10.99 49.91 -1.37
CA ARG A 399 12.37 50.15 -1.80
C ARG A 399 13.36 50.12 -0.64
N ASN A 400 12.97 50.64 0.53
CA ASN A 400 13.83 50.63 1.71
C ASN A 400 13.91 49.24 2.35
N ILE A 401 12.81 48.48 2.39
CA ILE A 401 12.83 47.07 2.82
C ILE A 401 13.74 46.24 1.91
N GLU A 402 13.55 46.31 0.59
CA GLU A 402 14.37 45.59 -0.38
C GLU A 402 15.85 45.96 -0.25
N ARG A 403 16.17 47.26 -0.21
CA ARG A 403 17.56 47.73 -0.07
C ARG A 403 18.18 47.29 1.25
N GLY A 404 17.45 47.46 2.35
CA GLY A 404 17.92 47.09 3.68
C GLY A 404 18.22 45.60 3.78
N LEU A 405 17.28 44.75 3.37
CA LEU A 405 17.47 43.30 3.35
C LEU A 405 18.65 42.88 2.47
N LYS A 406 18.72 43.38 1.23
CA LYS A 406 19.84 43.07 0.31
C LYS A 406 21.18 43.52 0.87
N ALA A 407 21.25 44.75 1.39
CA ALA A 407 22.47 45.30 1.97
C ALA A 407 22.92 44.45 3.17
N THR A 408 22.02 44.15 4.11
CA THR A 408 22.43 43.41 5.31
C THR A 408 22.76 41.96 5.01
N LEU A 409 21.97 41.26 4.18
CA LEU A 409 22.26 39.88 3.79
C LEU A 409 23.56 39.77 2.96
N SER A 410 23.98 40.82 2.27
CA SER A 410 25.27 40.82 1.57
C SER A 410 26.49 40.82 2.51
N LEU A 411 26.30 41.19 3.79
CA LEU A 411 27.36 41.21 4.80
C LEU A 411 27.68 39.81 5.37
N TRP A 412 26.79 38.83 5.20
CA TRP A 412 26.95 37.50 5.76
C TRP A 412 27.44 36.52 4.69
N MET A 413 28.48 35.76 5.03
CA MET A 413 29.11 34.80 4.09
C MET A 413 28.12 33.75 3.60
N GLU A 414 27.19 33.34 4.46
CA GLU A 414 26.19 32.30 4.19
C GLU A 414 25.13 32.73 3.16
N THR A 415 24.89 34.03 2.99
CA THR A 415 23.91 34.60 2.05
C THR A 415 24.54 35.39 0.92
N LYS A 416 25.87 35.56 0.92
CA LYS A 416 26.62 36.37 -0.05
C LYS A 416 26.44 35.91 -1.49
N GLU A 417 26.32 34.60 -1.71
CA GLU A 417 26.12 34.01 -3.04
C GLU A 417 24.63 33.75 -3.36
N MET A 418 23.71 34.07 -2.44
CA MET A 418 22.30 33.83 -2.64
C MET A 418 21.64 34.96 -3.42
N LYS A 419 20.86 34.61 -4.44
CA LYS A 419 20.00 35.55 -5.16
C LYS A 419 18.70 35.76 -4.38
N ILE A 420 18.56 36.95 -3.81
CA ILE A 420 17.37 37.37 -3.06
C ILE A 420 16.26 37.78 -4.03
N GLN A 421 15.10 37.16 -3.91
CA GLN A 421 13.93 37.36 -4.78
C GLN A 421 12.68 37.56 -3.94
N PHE A 422 11.81 38.46 -4.38
CA PHE A 422 10.45 38.56 -3.84
C PHE A 422 9.50 37.81 -4.75
N VAL A 423 8.59 37.02 -4.19
CA VAL A 423 7.68 36.17 -4.94
C VAL A 423 6.22 36.46 -4.59
N ASN A 424 5.37 36.43 -5.62
CA ASN A 424 3.92 36.51 -5.47
C ASN A 424 3.36 35.11 -5.24
N SER A 425 2.91 34.86 -4.01
CA SER A 425 2.33 33.60 -3.57
C SER A 425 0.96 33.88 -2.96
N GLU A 426 -0.04 33.06 -3.29
CA GLU A 426 -1.33 33.08 -2.58
C GLU A 426 -1.27 32.37 -1.23
N ASN A 427 -0.23 31.56 -1.01
CA ASN A 427 -0.01 30.85 0.24
C ASN A 427 0.60 31.80 1.28
N ASN A 428 -0.22 32.15 2.28
CA ASN A 428 0.14 33.05 3.38
C ASN A 428 0.85 32.36 4.57
N ASP A 429 0.97 31.03 4.56
CA ASP A 429 1.59 30.28 5.64
C ASP A 429 3.11 30.20 5.52
N VAL A 430 3.66 30.60 4.36
CA VAL A 430 5.09 30.55 4.05
C VAL A 430 5.60 31.96 3.78
N ASP A 431 6.57 32.43 4.57
CA ASP A 431 7.19 33.74 4.37
C ASP A 431 8.46 33.67 3.54
N ILE A 432 9.28 32.65 3.80
CA ILE A 432 10.64 32.57 3.29
C ILE A 432 10.96 31.13 2.90
N VAL A 433 11.53 30.93 1.72
CA VAL A 433 12.09 29.63 1.29
C VAL A 433 13.53 29.82 0.85
N VAL A 434 14.42 28.98 1.37
CA VAL A 434 15.82 28.91 0.92
C VAL A 434 15.98 27.70 0.01
N ASP A 435 16.29 27.92 -1.26
CA ASP A 435 16.70 26.87 -2.19
C ASP A 435 18.23 26.91 -2.33
N ARG A 436 18.90 26.00 -1.64
CA ARG A 436 20.37 25.91 -1.61
C ARG A 436 20.94 25.45 -2.94
N ASN A 437 20.20 24.61 -3.69
CA ASN A 437 20.66 24.09 -4.98
C ASN A 437 20.69 25.21 -6.03
N LYS A 438 19.66 26.05 -6.04
CA LYS A 438 19.59 27.23 -6.93
C LYS A 438 20.28 28.47 -6.36
N LYS A 439 20.75 28.40 -5.12
CA LYS A 439 21.25 29.55 -4.34
C LYS A 439 20.26 30.72 -4.37
N THR A 440 18.98 30.46 -4.11
CA THR A 440 17.93 31.51 -4.10
C THR A 440 17.28 31.61 -2.73
N LEU A 441 17.03 32.85 -2.30
CA LEU A 441 16.23 33.20 -1.13
C LEU A 441 14.94 33.85 -1.61
N ASN A 442 13.83 33.11 -1.58
CA ASN A 442 12.52 33.61 -1.98
C ASN A 442 11.79 34.17 -0.74
N ILE A 443 11.33 35.41 -0.83
CA ILE A 443 10.64 36.14 0.22
C ILE A 443 9.24 36.51 -0.27
N HIS A 444 8.21 36.30 0.54
CA HIS A 444 6.84 36.62 0.15
C HIS A 444 6.69 38.14 -0.09
N GLN A 445 5.98 38.52 -1.15
CA GLN A 445 5.79 39.94 -1.50
C GLN A 445 5.08 40.80 -0.44
N ARG A 446 4.40 40.18 0.54
CA ARG A 446 3.64 40.89 1.59
C ARG A 446 4.54 41.80 2.43
N TRP A 447 5.81 41.40 2.58
CA TRP A 447 6.84 42.16 3.26
C TRP A 447 7.21 43.47 2.56
N LEU A 448 6.75 43.68 1.32
CA LEU A 448 6.91 44.93 0.59
C LEU A 448 5.67 45.84 0.70
N SER A 449 4.57 45.35 1.26
CA SER A 449 3.34 46.11 1.48
C SER A 449 3.33 46.69 2.88
N TYR A 450 3.23 48.02 2.98
CA TYR A 450 3.16 48.70 4.28
C TYR A 450 1.92 48.25 5.06
N GLU A 451 0.76 48.19 4.41
CA GLU A 451 -0.51 47.82 5.04
C GLU A 451 -0.51 46.37 5.52
N GLU A 452 -0.05 45.42 4.70
CA GLU A 452 -0.02 44.01 5.09
C GLU A 452 1.01 43.73 6.19
N THR A 453 2.17 44.38 6.11
CA THR A 453 3.22 44.25 7.13
C THR A 453 2.72 44.85 8.44
N HIS A 454 2.19 46.08 8.43
CA HIS A 454 1.78 46.75 9.67
C HIS A 454 0.41 46.33 10.21
N GLY A 455 -0.42 45.67 9.39
CA GLY A 455 -1.64 45.02 9.84
C GLY A 455 -1.37 43.87 10.82
N LYS A 456 -0.19 43.24 10.74
CA LYS A 456 0.28 42.22 11.70
C LYS A 456 1.40 42.69 12.63
N TYR A 457 2.22 43.66 12.22
CA TYR A 457 3.46 44.02 12.90
C TYR A 457 3.53 45.53 13.18
N ARG A 458 3.36 45.96 14.44
CA ARG A 458 3.34 47.39 14.78
C ARG A 458 4.74 48.01 14.72
N CYS A 459 4.84 49.21 14.15
CA CYS A 459 6.03 50.06 14.29
C CYS A 459 6.29 50.43 15.75
N ARG A 460 7.55 50.62 16.09
CA ARG A 460 7.97 51.05 17.43
C ARG A 460 7.53 52.49 17.77
N ASP A 461 7.30 53.37 16.79
CA ASP A 461 6.73 54.72 16.98
C ASP A 461 6.10 55.28 15.67
N PHE A 462 5.12 56.20 15.80
CA PHE A 462 4.48 56.90 14.66
C PHE A 462 5.29 58.16 14.30
N VAL A 463 5.78 58.26 13.05
CA VAL A 463 6.63 59.39 12.58
C VAL A 463 6.20 59.80 11.15
N PRO A 464 6.29 61.09 10.76
CA PRO A 464 5.62 61.63 9.57
C PRO A 464 6.03 61.03 8.21
N ASN A 465 5.14 61.22 7.23
CA ASN A 465 5.04 60.63 5.88
C ASN A 465 6.30 60.53 4.99
N ASP A 466 7.45 61.10 5.36
CA ASP A 466 8.60 61.26 4.46
C ASP A 466 9.88 60.53 4.93
N ARG A 467 9.82 59.72 6.01
CA ARG A 467 10.98 58.99 6.53
C ARG A 467 10.69 57.50 6.71
N PHE A 468 11.62 56.64 6.30
CA PHE A 468 11.54 55.21 6.55
C PHE A 468 11.98 54.89 7.99
N VAL A 469 11.07 54.38 8.81
CA VAL A 469 11.30 54.09 10.25
C VAL A 469 10.95 52.62 10.57
N CYS A 470 11.11 51.73 9.58
CA CYS A 470 10.75 50.31 9.68
C CYS A 470 11.99 49.39 9.65
N ASP A 471 13.11 49.87 10.19
CA ASP A 471 14.34 49.11 10.41
C ASP A 471 14.10 47.83 11.23
N HIS A 472 13.19 47.89 12.21
CA HIS A 472 12.76 46.73 12.98
C HIS A 472 12.25 45.56 12.10
N ILE A 473 11.56 45.82 10.99
CA ILE A 473 11.11 44.76 10.06
C ILE A 473 12.30 44.06 9.42
N ILE A 474 13.31 44.83 9.00
CA ILE A 474 14.54 44.32 8.40
C ILE A 474 15.30 43.48 9.44
N GLU A 475 15.47 43.98 10.67
CA GLU A 475 16.12 43.26 11.76
C GLU A 475 15.47 41.91 12.06
N GLU A 476 14.13 41.87 12.17
CA GLU A 476 13.40 40.62 12.44
C GLU A 476 13.53 39.62 11.29
N MET A 477 13.37 40.07 10.05
CA MET A 477 13.53 39.22 8.88
C MET A 477 14.95 38.64 8.80
N ILE A 478 15.99 39.45 9.04
CA ILE A 478 17.37 38.96 9.06
C ILE A 478 17.57 37.94 10.17
N ARG A 479 17.04 38.21 11.38
CA ARG A 479 17.14 37.27 12.50
C ARG A 479 16.50 35.92 12.15
N ALA A 480 15.32 35.96 11.53
CA ALA A 480 14.62 34.77 11.09
C ALA A 480 15.40 34.02 9.99
N ILE A 481 15.87 34.73 8.95
CA ILE A 481 16.64 34.16 7.85
C ILE A 481 17.95 33.53 8.34
N LEU A 482 18.74 34.24 9.15
CA LEU A 482 20.01 33.74 9.65
C LEU A 482 19.83 32.59 10.65
N GLY A 483 18.80 32.66 11.50
CA GLY A 483 18.44 31.56 12.38
C GLY A 483 18.11 30.29 11.59
N PHE A 484 17.31 30.44 10.54
CA PHE A 484 16.92 29.35 9.64
C PHE A 484 18.13 28.78 8.88
N ILE A 485 18.97 29.63 8.28
CA ILE A 485 20.15 29.18 7.53
C ILE A 485 21.14 28.42 8.44
N LYS A 486 21.34 28.89 9.68
CA LYS A 486 22.24 28.25 10.65
C LYS A 486 21.71 26.92 11.19
N SER A 487 20.40 26.75 11.29
CA SER A 487 19.78 25.51 11.75
C SER A 487 20.04 24.31 10.84
N ASN A 488 20.50 24.56 9.60
CA ASN A 488 20.67 23.54 8.56
C ASN A 488 19.40 22.74 8.22
N GLU A 489 18.23 23.20 8.66
CA GLU A 489 16.96 22.56 8.33
C GLU A 489 16.59 22.83 6.86
N PRO A 490 16.28 21.80 6.07
CA PRO A 490 15.64 21.98 4.77
C PRO A 490 14.19 22.41 4.98
N GLY A 491 13.75 23.51 4.38
CA GLY A 491 12.33 23.91 4.48
C GLY A 491 12.01 25.37 4.20
N CYS A 492 10.90 25.81 4.78
CA CYS A 492 10.44 27.19 4.74
C CYS A 492 10.20 27.73 6.14
N LEU A 493 10.24 29.05 6.27
CA LEU A 493 10.02 29.73 7.53
C LEU A 493 8.74 30.58 7.47
N GLN A 494 7.96 30.52 8.53
CA GLN A 494 6.94 31.51 8.86
C GLN A 494 7.52 32.43 9.94
N VAL A 495 7.50 33.74 9.72
CA VAL A 495 8.12 34.69 10.65
C VAL A 495 7.17 34.92 11.83
N SER A 496 7.45 34.25 12.96
CA SER A 496 6.71 34.42 14.21
C SER A 496 7.34 35.50 15.10
N TRP A 497 6.55 36.49 15.52
CA TRP A 497 6.98 37.50 16.49
C TRP A 497 6.84 36.97 17.92
N ARG A 498 7.93 37.01 18.69
CA ARG A 498 7.83 37.05 20.15
C ARG A 498 7.85 38.52 20.56
N HIS A 499 6.80 38.99 21.22
CA HIS A 499 6.87 40.27 21.92
C HIS A 499 7.93 40.13 23.02
N GLY A 500 9.17 40.49 22.70
CA GLY A 500 10.10 40.93 23.72
C GLY A 500 9.68 42.34 24.10
N GLU A 501 9.01 42.49 25.24
CA GLU A 501 9.06 43.74 26.00
C GLU A 501 10.52 44.02 26.33
N THR A 502 11.26 44.60 25.39
CA THR A 502 12.46 45.36 25.71
C THR A 502 12.07 46.81 25.63
N ASP A 503 11.56 47.30 26.76
CA ASP A 503 11.47 48.71 27.10
C ASP A 503 12.84 49.35 26.81
N CYS A 504 12.94 50.10 25.71
CA CYS A 504 14.05 51.04 25.49
C CYS A 504 13.44 52.44 25.34
N LYS A 505 12.83 52.89 26.45
CA LYS A 505 12.33 54.24 26.61
C LYS A 505 13.51 55.17 26.86
N THR A 506 13.84 56.04 25.89
CA THR A 506 14.67 57.26 26.04
C THR A 506 16.12 57.06 26.53
N ILE A 507 17.10 57.51 25.73
CA ILE A 507 18.49 57.69 26.18
C ILE A 507 18.71 59.17 26.49
N THR A 508 19.08 59.46 27.73
CA THR A 508 19.46 60.81 28.17
C THR A 508 20.97 60.95 28.10
N PHE A 509 21.44 61.90 27.29
CA PHE A 509 22.84 62.31 27.28
C PHE A 509 23.05 63.39 28.34
N SER A 510 23.64 63.03 29.48
CA SER A 510 24.20 64.00 30.40
C SER A 510 25.48 64.60 29.77
N ASP A 511 25.70 65.90 29.93
CA ASP A 511 26.91 66.64 29.52
C ASP A 511 26.96 67.21 28.07
N LEU A 512 25.80 67.31 27.39
CA LEU A 512 25.75 68.07 26.13
C LEU A 512 25.72 69.59 26.38
N ASN A 513 26.54 70.32 25.63
CA ASN A 513 26.56 71.78 25.68
C ASN A 513 25.40 72.36 24.88
N PHE A 514 24.45 73.03 25.53
CA PHE A 514 23.27 73.63 24.88
C PHE A 514 23.59 74.71 23.81
N THR A 515 24.83 75.20 23.75
CA THR A 515 25.31 76.13 22.72
C THR A 515 25.89 75.45 21.47
N ARG A 516 25.95 74.12 21.44
CA ARG A 516 26.47 73.34 20.31
C ARG A 516 25.38 72.43 19.74
N ALA A 517 25.37 72.31 18.41
CA ALA A 517 24.48 71.37 17.72
C ALA A 517 25.17 70.01 17.60
N TYR A 518 24.42 68.94 17.89
CA TYR A 518 24.91 67.57 17.89
C TYR A 518 24.13 66.72 16.90
N PHE A 519 24.79 65.72 16.35
CA PHE A 519 24.16 64.72 15.50
C PHE A 519 23.67 63.56 16.37
N PRO A 520 22.36 63.36 16.56
CA PRO A 520 21.84 62.27 17.37
C PRO A 520 22.09 60.94 16.63
N MET A 521 23.21 60.31 16.94
CA MET A 521 23.61 59.01 16.41
C MET A 521 23.90 58.06 17.57
N ILE A 522 23.20 56.93 17.60
CA ILE A 522 23.52 55.82 18.50
C ILE A 522 24.16 54.74 17.63
N ALA A 523 25.45 54.48 17.85
CA ALA A 523 26.14 53.34 17.26
C ALA A 523 26.32 52.27 18.33
N ARG A 524 25.84 51.06 18.08
CA ARG A 524 26.09 49.89 18.95
C ARG A 524 27.17 49.02 18.29
N ASN A 525 28.37 48.99 18.89
CA ASN A 525 29.26 47.82 19.09
C ASN A 525 30.77 48.17 19.00
N TRP A 526 31.55 47.46 19.81
CA TRP A 526 32.96 47.58 20.18
C TRP A 526 33.94 46.99 19.15
N LYS A 527 33.50 46.65 17.93
CA LYS A 527 34.37 46.01 16.92
C LYS A 527 34.30 46.57 15.49
N SER A 528 33.30 47.38 15.14
CA SER A 528 33.23 48.01 13.80
C SER A 528 32.32 49.23 13.81
N SER A 529 32.78 50.34 13.23
CA SER A 529 32.00 51.58 13.05
C SER A 529 31.24 51.55 11.72
N PHE A 530 29.99 52.02 11.68
CA PHE A 530 29.29 52.36 10.45
C PHE A 530 29.32 53.89 10.24
N TYR A 531 29.59 54.34 9.02
CA TYR A 531 29.37 55.74 8.61
C TYR A 531 28.00 55.85 7.94
N GLY A 532 26.99 56.30 8.68
CA GLY A 532 25.72 56.77 8.12
C GLY A 532 25.84 58.25 7.73
N VAL A 533 25.02 58.70 6.77
CA VAL A 533 24.83 60.14 6.54
C VAL A 533 24.16 60.72 7.78
N PRO A 534 24.81 61.65 8.51
CA PRO A 534 24.25 62.15 9.76
C PRO A 534 22.97 62.96 9.46
N PRO A 535 21.93 62.87 10.32
CA PRO A 535 20.76 63.75 10.21
C PRO A 535 21.17 65.22 10.42
N SER A 536 20.27 66.18 10.22
CA SER A 536 20.59 67.58 10.57
C SER A 536 20.94 67.69 12.07
N PRO A 537 21.97 68.46 12.44
CA PRO A 537 22.39 68.58 13.82
C PRO A 537 21.33 69.35 14.63
N VAL A 538 21.10 68.93 15.88
CA VAL A 538 20.10 69.49 16.80
C VAL A 538 20.76 70.00 18.08
N PHE A 539 20.25 71.11 18.61
CA PHE A 539 20.70 71.63 19.90
C PHE A 539 20.00 70.89 21.06
N PRO A 540 20.70 70.61 22.18
CA PRO A 540 20.07 70.09 23.40
C PRO A 540 19.03 71.08 23.95
N MET A 541 17.93 70.58 24.52
CA MET A 541 16.96 71.42 25.23
C MET A 541 17.64 72.09 26.44
N GLY A 542 17.73 73.42 26.44
CA GLY A 542 18.29 74.19 27.56
C GLY A 542 17.42 74.14 28.82
N PRO A 543 17.96 74.47 30.01
CA PRO A 543 17.20 74.47 31.25
C PRO A 543 16.11 75.54 31.21
N THR A 544 14.85 75.09 31.21
CA THR A 544 13.67 75.95 31.38
C THR A 544 13.69 76.58 32.76
N ILE A 545 13.91 77.90 32.86
CA ILE A 545 13.74 78.65 34.11
C ILE A 545 12.24 78.68 34.44
N VAL A 546 11.83 77.98 35.50
CA VAL A 546 10.44 78.00 35.99
C VAL A 546 10.27 79.14 37.00
N PRO A 547 9.28 80.05 36.88
CA PRO A 547 9.10 81.16 37.81
C PRO A 547 8.67 80.70 39.22
N GLN A 548 9.23 81.37 40.23
CA GLN A 548 9.18 81.05 41.67
C GLN A 548 7.77 80.92 42.29
N LYS A 549 6.71 81.42 41.63
CA LYS A 549 5.32 81.34 42.12
C LYS A 549 4.72 79.92 42.17
N ARG A 550 5.30 78.94 41.48
CA ARG A 550 4.76 77.56 41.43
C ARG A 550 5.24 76.67 42.58
N ILE A 551 6.32 77.06 43.27
CA ILE A 551 6.89 76.29 44.38
C ILE A 551 6.07 76.49 45.66
N GLU A 552 5.57 77.69 45.91
CA GLU A 552 4.78 78.00 47.11
C GLU A 552 3.43 77.25 47.16
N GLN A 553 2.80 77.02 46.00
CA GLN A 553 1.53 76.28 45.91
C GLN A 553 1.69 74.78 46.19
N ILE A 554 2.85 74.19 45.84
CA ILE A 554 3.12 72.76 46.05
C ILE A 554 3.43 72.48 47.52
N VAL A 555 4.13 73.39 48.20
CA VAL A 555 4.46 73.25 49.63
C VAL A 555 3.20 73.37 50.51
N ALA A 556 2.27 74.25 50.17
CA ALA A 556 0.99 74.40 50.90
C ALA A 556 0.10 73.14 50.80
N ALA A 557 0.06 72.49 49.63
CA ALA A 557 -0.75 71.28 49.42
C ALA A 557 -0.21 70.05 50.19
N GLN A 558 1.12 69.94 50.34
CA GLN A 558 1.75 68.82 51.06
C GLN A 558 1.62 68.91 52.59
N GLN A 559 1.48 70.13 53.14
CA GLN A 559 1.28 70.32 54.58
C GLN A 559 -0.17 70.01 55.03
N ALA A 560 -1.16 70.17 54.15
CA ALA A 560 -2.56 69.82 54.44
C ALA A 560 -2.80 68.29 54.51
N ALA A 561 -2.08 67.50 53.70
CA ALA A 561 -2.26 66.05 53.62
C ALA A 561 -1.71 65.27 54.83
N LYS A 562 -0.85 65.88 55.68
CA LYS A 562 -0.24 65.22 56.85
C LYS A 562 -1.11 65.22 58.12
N ARG A 563 -2.30 65.84 58.12
CA ARG A 563 -3.14 66.01 59.33
C ARG A 563 -4.35 65.08 59.48
N LEU A 564 -4.55 64.09 58.63
CA LEU A 564 -5.67 63.15 58.77
C LEU A 564 -5.19 61.70 58.96
N ARG A 565 -5.27 61.21 60.22
CA ARG A 565 -5.32 59.78 60.56
C ARG A 565 -6.79 59.35 60.69
N PRO A 566 -7.13 58.08 60.38
CA PRO A 566 -7.87 57.27 61.37
C PRO A 566 -7.32 55.82 61.46
N VAL A 567 -7.06 55.26 62.65
CA VAL A 567 -7.95 54.51 63.58
C VAL A 567 -8.23 53.06 63.12
N LYS A 568 -8.16 52.13 64.09
CA LYS A 568 -7.85 50.70 63.99
C LYS A 568 -9.07 49.80 64.31
N LEU A 569 -9.02 48.55 63.81
CA LEU A 569 -9.58 47.26 64.33
C LEU A 569 -11.06 46.90 64.01
N PRO A 570 -11.50 45.61 64.10
CA PRO A 570 -10.76 44.35 64.38
C PRO A 570 -11.06 43.13 63.45
N GLN A 571 -10.26 42.08 63.68
CA GLN A 571 -10.29 40.72 63.12
C GLN A 571 -11.60 39.93 63.33
N LYS A 572 -11.90 39.01 62.39
CA LYS A 572 -12.66 37.77 62.67
C LYS A 572 -11.98 36.57 62.02
N ASN A 573 -11.83 35.52 62.81
CA ASN A 573 -11.24 34.23 62.50
C ASN A 573 -12.32 33.13 62.64
N ARG A 574 -12.07 31.95 62.05
CA ARG A 574 -12.81 30.64 62.11
C ARG A 574 -13.85 30.42 61.00
N GLY A 575 -13.90 29.27 60.29
CA GLY A 575 -13.15 28.02 60.41
C GLY A 575 -13.37 27.04 59.23
N VAL A 576 -12.55 25.98 59.23
CA VAL A 576 -12.58 24.71 58.44
C VAL A 576 -13.67 23.79 59.09
N PRO A 577 -14.17 22.62 58.57
CA PRO A 577 -13.61 21.69 57.56
C PRO A 577 -14.59 20.91 56.64
N THR A 578 -14.09 20.37 55.53
CA THR A 578 -14.01 18.91 55.19
C THR A 578 -13.25 18.73 53.89
#